data_AF-A0A954SZN0-F1
#
_entry.id   AF-A0A954SZN0-F1
#
_cell.length_a   1.000
_cell.length_b   1.000
_cell.length_c   1.000
_cell.angle_alpha   90.00
_cell.angle_beta   90.00
_cell.angle_gamma   90.00
#
_symmetry.space_group_name_H-M   'P 1'
#
loop_
_entity.id
_entity.type
_entity.pdbx_description
1 polymer ?
#
loop_
_entity_poly.entity_id
_entity_poly.type
_entity_poly.pdbx_seq_one_letter_code
_entity_poly.pdbx_strand_id
1 'polypeptide(L)' 'MSSGSPTATPARRALISVSDKAGLLEFAQGLAQAGVELYSTGGTRAFLQAEGLTVHDVATYTGFPEMMDGRV' A
#
# COMPACT_ATOMS: atom_id res chain seq x y z
N MET A 1 -9.02 34.88 15.08
CA MET A 1 -9.71 33.61 14.78
C MET A 1 -8.69 32.71 14.12
N SER A 2 -8.12 31.74 14.86
CA SER A 2 -7.02 30.90 14.37
C SER A 2 -7.57 29.77 13.51
N SER A 3 -7.21 29.72 12.23
CA SER A 3 -7.46 28.58 11.36
C SER A 3 -6.49 27.46 11.73
N GLY A 4 -6.91 26.50 12.54
CA GLY A 4 -6.13 25.30 12.79
C GLY A 4 -6.03 24.49 11.49
N SER A 5 -4.85 24.46 10.89
CA SER A 5 -4.53 23.51 9.82
C SER A 5 -4.68 22.09 10.38
N PRO A 6 -5.34 21.15 9.66
CA PRO A 6 -5.44 19.78 10.13
C PRO A 6 -4.03 19.22 10.28
N THR A 7 -3.62 18.96 11.52
CA THR A 7 -2.35 18.28 11.78
C THR A 7 -2.55 16.84 11.32
N ALA A 8 -1.81 16.42 10.30
CA ALA A 8 -1.98 15.08 9.72
C ALA A 8 -1.66 14.02 10.78
N THR A 9 -2.65 13.20 11.11
CA THR A 9 -2.44 12.01 11.94
C THR A 9 -1.41 11.11 11.27
N PRO A 10 -0.43 10.56 12.00
CA PRO A 10 0.55 9.63 11.43
C PRO A 10 -0.14 8.47 10.70
N ALA A 11 0.27 8.24 9.45
CA ALA A 11 -0.24 7.12 8.66
C ALA A 11 0.21 5.79 9.31
N ARG A 12 -0.74 4.89 9.53
CA ARG A 12 -0.47 3.55 10.07
C ARG A 12 -0.50 2.45 9.01
N ARG A 13 -1.21 2.71 7.90
CA ARG A 13 -1.47 1.75 6.82
C ARG A 13 -1.42 2.47 5.48
N ALA A 14 -0.86 1.85 4.45
CA ALA A 14 -0.79 2.37 3.11
C ALA A 14 -1.33 1.34 2.10
N LEU A 15 -2.27 1.77 1.25
CA LEU A 15 -2.69 1.01 0.08
C LEU A 15 -1.92 1.52 -1.14
N ILE A 16 -1.18 0.64 -1.81
CA ILE A 16 -0.35 0.99 -2.96
C ILE A 16 -0.85 0.23 -4.19
N SER A 17 -1.19 0.97 -5.25
CA SER A 17 -1.56 0.40 -6.55
C SER A 17 -1.03 1.31 -7.65
N VAL A 18 0.01 0.87 -8.34
CA VAL A 18 0.69 1.65 -9.38
C VAL A 18 1.00 0.77 -10.59
N SER A 19 0.85 1.34 -11.78
CA SER A 19 1.22 0.66 -13.02
C SER A 19 2.73 0.72 -13.24
N ASP A 20 3.30 1.93 -13.13
CA ASP A 20 4.74 2.18 -13.17
C ASP A 20 5.36 1.93 -11.79
N LYS A 21 6.47 1.20 -11.78
CA LYS A 21 7.16 0.76 -10.56
C LYS A 21 8.44 1.56 -10.31
N ALA A 22 8.71 2.58 -11.14
CA ALA A 22 9.84 3.49 -10.92
C ALA A 22 9.77 4.11 -9.51
N GLY A 23 10.82 3.89 -8.70
CA GLY A 23 10.92 4.42 -7.33
C GLY A 23 9.99 3.77 -6.30
N LEU A 24 9.22 2.75 -6.69
CA LEU A 24 8.23 2.13 -5.82
C LEU A 24 8.91 1.39 -4.64
N LEU A 25 10.04 0.74 -4.90
CA LEU A 25 10.74 -0.04 -3.88
C LEU A 25 11.24 0.85 -2.73
N GLU A 26 11.95 1.93 -3.07
CA GLU A 26 12.51 2.88 -2.11
C GLU A 26 11.40 3.55 -1.29
N PHE A 27 10.30 3.91 -1.95
CA PHE A 27 9.12 4.48 -1.29
C PHE A 27 8.51 3.49 -0.29
N ALA A 28 8.26 2.25 -0.71
CA ALA A 28 7.65 1.23 0.13
C ALA A 28 8.56 0.81 1.30
N GLN A 29 9.87 0.77 1.09
CA GLN A 29 10.85 0.54 2.16
C GLN A 29 10.81 1.66 3.20
N GLY A 30 10.75 2.93 2.77
CA GLY A 30 10.63 4.06 3.70
C GLY A 30 9.37 3.98 4.56
N LEU A 31 8.24 3.59 3.97
CA LEU A 31 6.99 3.36 4.70
C LEU A 31 7.12 2.20 5.70
N ALA A 32 7.69 1.07 5.29
CA ALA A 32 7.87 -0.08 6.17
C ALA A 32 8.81 0.24 7.36
N GLN A 33 9.89 0.98 7.11
CA GLN A 33 10.82 1.46 8.15
C GLN A 33 10.14 2.43 9.13
N ALA A 34 9.17 3.21 8.65
CA ALA A 34 8.34 4.08 9.49
C ALA A 34 7.23 3.33 10.26
N GLY A 35 7.15 1.99 10.14
CA GLY A 35 6.14 1.16 10.81
C GLY A 35 4.77 1.20 10.15
N VAL A 36 4.68 1.58 8.87
CA VAL A 36 3.44 1.59 8.09
C VAL A 36 3.19 0.20 7.52
N GLU A 37 2.01 -0.36 7.78
CA GLU A 37 1.59 -1.62 7.16
C GLU A 37 1.26 -1.39 5.68
N LEU A 38 1.80 -2.25 4.81
CA LEU A 38 1.64 -2.14 3.37
C LEU A 38 0.52 -3.06 2.87
N TYR A 39 -0.38 -2.53 2.06
CA TYR A 39 -1.45 -3.26 1.39
C TYR A 39 -1.37 -3.05 -0.11
N SER A 40 -1.60 -4.11 -0.89
CA SER A 40 -1.62 -4.02 -2.35
C SER A 40 -2.32 -5.25 -2.96
N THR A 41 -2.60 -5.20 -4.26
CA THR A 41 -3.13 -6.33 -5.05
C THR A 41 -2.36 -6.46 -6.37
N GLY A 42 -2.60 -7.55 -7.10
CA GLY A 42 -2.07 -7.78 -8.44
C GLY A 42 -0.56 -7.59 -8.58
N GLY A 43 -0.15 -6.95 -9.68
CA GLY A 43 1.26 -6.78 -10.04
C GLY A 43 2.07 -5.87 -9.11
N THR A 44 1.44 -4.97 -8.36
CA THR A 44 2.14 -4.13 -7.37
C THR A 44 2.53 -4.96 -6.15
N ARG A 45 1.60 -5.78 -5.64
CA ARG A 45 1.88 -6.73 -4.54
C ARG A 45 2.99 -7.69 -4.93
N ALA A 46 2.88 -8.31 -6.10
CA ALA A 46 3.86 -9.29 -6.58
C ALA A 46 5.27 -8.70 -6.67
N PHE A 47 5.40 -7.48 -7.21
CA PHE A 47 6.67 -6.77 -7.28
C PHE A 47 7.28 -6.55 -5.89
N LEU A 48 6.53 -5.97 -4.96
CA LEU A 48 7.03 -5.65 -3.62
C LEU A 48 7.41 -6.91 -2.80
N GLN A 49 6.63 -7.99 -2.94
CA GLN A 49 6.91 -9.27 -2.28
C GLN A 49 8.18 -9.93 -2.84
N ALA A 50 8.42 -9.82 -4.15
CA ALA A 50 9.65 -10.33 -4.77
C ALA A 50 10.91 -9.63 -4.24
N GLU A 51 10.78 -8.36 -3.85
CA GLU A 51 11.83 -7.57 -3.20
C GLU A 51 11.92 -7.78 -1.66
N GLY A 52 11.17 -8.75 -1.13
CA GLY A 52 11.23 -9.16 0.28
C GLY A 52 10.40 -8.30 1.24
N LEU A 53 9.56 -7.39 0.75
CA LEU A 53 8.67 -6.61 1.61
C LEU A 53 7.44 -7.42 2.03
N THR A 54 7.06 -7.28 3.29
CA THR A 54 5.77 -7.80 3.78
C THR A 54 4.66 -6.87 3.30
N VAL A 55 3.83 -7.37 2.38
CA VAL A 55 2.67 -6.66 1.82
C VAL A 55 1.44 -7.52 1.95
N HIS A 56 0.42 -6.99 2.60
CA HIS A 56 -0.87 -7.63 2.81
C HIS A 56 -1.73 -7.52 1.55
N ASP A 57 -2.45 -8.59 1.24
CA ASP A 57 -3.43 -8.56 0.15
C ASP A 57 -4.73 -7.89 0.65
N VAL A 58 -5.23 -6.91 -0.10
CA VAL A 58 -6.49 -6.22 0.22
C VAL A 58 -7.67 -7.17 0.11
N ALA A 59 -7.63 -8.13 -0.81
CA ALA A 59 -8.71 -9.10 -1.00
C ALA A 59 -8.92 -9.98 0.24
N THR A 60 -7.85 -10.26 0.99
CA THR A 60 -7.94 -11.00 2.26
C THR A 60 -8.66 -10.19 3.35
N TYR A 61 -8.73 -8.86 3.22
CA TYR A 61 -9.37 -7.98 4.19
C TYR A 61 -10.85 -7.74 3.89
N THR A 62 -11.26 -7.75 2.62
CA THR A 62 -12.64 -7.48 2.21
C THR A 62 -13.52 -8.74 2.16
N GLY A 63 -12.90 -9.93 2.07
CA GLY A 63 -13.63 -11.19 1.95
C GLY A 63 -14.27 -11.42 0.56
N PHE A 64 -14.01 -10.52 -0.40
CA PHE A 64 -14.40 -10.69 -1.79
C PHE A 64 -13.20 -11.29 -2.55
N PRO A 65 -13.33 -12.48 -3.16
CA PRO A 65 -12.31 -12.97 -4.07
C PRO A 65 -12.16 -12.00 -5.23
N GLU A 66 -10.94 -11.84 -5.76
CA GLU A 66 -10.69 -11.06 -6.98
C GLU A 66 -11.69 -11.50 -8.06
N MET A 67 -12.57 -10.59 -8.47
CA MET A 67 -13.54 -10.83 -9.54
C MET A 67 -13.20 -9.91 -10.71
N MET A 68 -13.11 -10.49 -11.91
CA MET A 68 -12.84 -9.78 -13.17
C MET A 68 -11.39 -9.27 -13.39
N ASP A 69 -10.36 -10.11 -13.20
CA ASP A 69 -8.98 -9.80 -13.60
C ASP A 69 -8.44 -8.51 -12.95
N GLY A 70 -8.70 -8.34 -11.64
CA GLY A 70 -8.28 -7.18 -10.86
C GLY A 70 -9.13 -5.91 -11.02
N ARG A 71 -10.34 -6.01 -11.60
CA ARG A 71 -11.29 -4.88 -11.71
C ARG A 71 -12.23 -4.71 -10.51
N VAL A 72 -12.18 -5.62 -9.53
CA VAL A 72 -12.97 -5.58 -8.29
C VAL A 72 -12.13 -6.10 -7.13
#